data_AF-A0A8J7N7Z4-F1
#
_entry.id   AF-A0A8J7N7Z4-F1
#
_cell.length_a   1.000
_cell.length_b   1.000
_cell.length_c   1.000
_cell.angle_alpha   90.00
_cell.angle_beta   90.00
_cell.angle_gamma   90.00
#
_symmetry.space_group_name_H-M   'P 1'
#
loop_
_entity.id
_entity.type
_entity.pdbx_description
1 polymer ?
#
loop_
_entity_poly.entity_id
_entity_poly.type
_entity_poly.pdbx_seq_one_letter_code
_entity_poly.pdbx_strand_id
1 'polypeptide(L)'
;MKLSAKPSGDFRALIAAEIATAEKAVTAGVRAAAAGLKDRWRGQITGAGLGPRLARTIRQQDFRARVPSLRAASLVYSRAATIVHAFDQGVTIRSKHGFFLAIPLPAAGAKGLGNTRITPGGWERPTGQRLRFVYRRRSPSLLVADDARLSRAGLAQA
;
A
#
# COMPACT_ATOMS: atom_id res chain seq x y z
N MET A 1 0.85 57.25 -38.94
CA MET A 1 1.00 56.08 -39.82
C MET A 1 0.04 54.99 -39.37
N LYS A 2 -0.76 54.41 -40.27
CA LYS A 2 -1.57 53.21 -40.00
C LYS A 2 -0.84 52.01 -40.59
N LEU A 3 -0.37 51.11 -39.72
CA LEU A 3 0.15 49.81 -40.12
C LEU A 3 -1.02 48.83 -40.22
N SER A 4 -1.22 48.21 -41.39
CA SER A 4 -2.16 47.11 -41.57
C SER A 4 -1.39 45.83 -41.89
N ALA A 5 -1.47 44.84 -41.01
CA ALA A 5 -0.98 43.49 -41.27
C ALA A 5 -2.18 42.59 -41.59
N LYS A 6 -2.14 41.91 -42.74
CA LYS A 6 -3.11 40.85 -43.07
C LYS A 6 -2.52 39.51 -42.62
N PRO A 7 -3.11 38.82 -41.65
CA PRO A 7 -2.66 37.50 -41.26
C PRO A 7 -2.75 36.55 -42.48
N SER A 8 -1.62 35.98 -42.91
CA SER A 8 -1.56 35.01 -44.01
C SER A 8 -1.13 33.64 -43.49
N GLY A 9 -1.90 32.60 -43.80
CA GLY A 9 -1.61 31.22 -43.40
C GLY A 9 -2.87 30.40 -43.14
N ASP A 10 -2.71 29.09 -42.95
CA ASP A 10 -3.81 28.21 -42.53
C ASP A 10 -3.98 28.24 -41.00
N PHE A 11 -4.84 29.14 -40.53
CA PHE A 11 -5.16 29.28 -39.11
C PHE A 11 -5.76 28.01 -38.51
N ARG A 12 -6.44 27.18 -39.30
CA ARG A 12 -7.02 25.93 -38.78
C ARG A 12 -5.92 24.94 -38.44
N ALA A 13 -4.90 24.83 -39.29
CA ALA A 13 -3.72 24.00 -39.03
C ALA A 13 -2.96 24.48 -37.80
N LEU A 14 -2.78 25.80 -37.64
CA LEU A 14 -2.12 26.38 -36.46
C LEU A 14 -2.89 26.11 -35.17
N ILE A 15 -4.21 26.33 -35.16
CA ILE A 15 -5.05 26.07 -33.99
C ILE A 15 -5.08 24.57 -33.66
N ALA A 16 -5.16 23.69 -34.66
CA ALA A 16 -5.13 22.25 -34.44
C ALA A 16 -3.81 21.78 -33.82
N ALA A 17 -2.68 22.33 -34.27
CA ALA A 17 -1.36 22.05 -33.71
C ALA A 17 -1.26 22.55 -32.24
N GLU A 18 -1.80 23.73 -31.96
CA GLU A 18 -1.82 24.30 -30.62
C GLU A 18 -2.69 23.45 -29.67
N ILE A 19 -3.88 23.04 -30.10
CA ILE A 19 -4.75 22.15 -29.33
C ILE A 19 -4.03 20.83 -29.03
N ALA A 20 -3.42 20.20 -30.04
CA ALA A 20 -2.68 18.95 -29.83
C ALA A 20 -1.53 19.10 -28.84
N THR A 21 -0.88 20.27 -28.81
CA THR A 21 0.18 20.59 -27.84
C THR A 21 -0.39 20.76 -26.43
N ALA A 22 -1.49 21.51 -26.31
CA ALA A 22 -2.21 21.68 -25.05
C ALA A 22 -2.73 20.35 -24.49
N GLU A 23 -3.29 19.47 -25.33
CA GLU A 23 -3.74 18.14 -24.92
C GLU A 23 -2.62 17.29 -24.32
N LYS A 24 -1.45 17.31 -24.95
CA LYS A 24 -0.26 16.61 -24.44
C LYS A 24 0.20 17.20 -23.11
N ALA A 25 0.28 18.54 -23.01
CA ALA A 25 0.71 19.23 -21.80
C ALA A 25 -0.23 18.95 -20.61
N VAL A 26 -1.55 19.11 -20.81
CA VAL A 26 -2.57 18.83 -19.80
C VAL A 26 -2.51 17.36 -19.36
N THR A 27 -2.44 16.43 -20.32
CA THR A 27 -2.34 15.00 -20.02
C THR A 27 -1.09 14.67 -19.21
N ALA A 28 0.07 15.22 -19.60
CA ALA A 28 1.32 15.02 -18.87
C ALA A 28 1.24 15.58 -17.44
N GLY A 29 0.69 16.78 -17.29
CA GLY A 29 0.50 17.42 -15.98
C GLY A 29 -0.38 16.60 -15.04
N VAL A 30 -1.54 16.14 -15.51
CA VAL A 30 -2.47 15.31 -14.71
C VAL A 30 -1.81 13.99 -14.29
N ARG A 31 -1.09 13.32 -15.20
CA ARG A 31 -0.38 12.06 -14.90
C ARG A 31 0.75 12.26 -13.91
N ALA A 32 1.52 13.35 -14.04
CA ALA A 32 2.59 13.68 -13.12
C ALA A 32 2.05 13.99 -11.72
N ALA A 33 0.97 14.76 -11.62
CA ALA A 33 0.30 15.06 -10.36
C ALA A 33 -0.22 13.77 -9.68
N ALA A 34 -0.86 12.88 -10.43
CA ALA A 34 -1.35 11.60 -9.93
C ALA A 34 -0.22 10.67 -9.49
N ALA A 35 0.89 10.63 -10.22
CA ALA A 35 2.08 9.88 -9.84
C ALA A 35 2.68 10.40 -8.53
N GLY A 36 2.82 11.72 -8.40
CA GLY A 36 3.28 12.37 -7.17
C GLY A 36 2.35 12.09 -5.97
N LEU A 37 1.03 12.14 -6.16
CA LEU A 37 0.06 11.78 -5.12
C LEU A 37 0.20 10.32 -4.69
N LYS A 38 0.28 9.39 -5.65
CA LYS A 38 0.48 7.96 -5.40
C LYS A 38 1.76 7.72 -4.59
N ASP A 39 2.86 8.37 -4.93
CA ASP A 39 4.15 8.16 -4.27
C ASP A 39 4.20 8.79 -2.87
N ARG A 40 3.59 9.98 -2.67
CA ARG A 40 3.43 10.55 -1.33
C ARG A 40 2.55 9.69 -0.43
N TRP A 41 1.41 9.19 -0.93
CA TRP A 41 0.53 8.31 -0.17
C TRP A 41 1.24 7.01 0.21
N ARG A 42 2.03 6.43 -0.71
CA ARG A 42 2.90 5.29 -0.40
C ARG A 42 3.90 5.62 0.71
N GLY A 43 4.54 6.79 0.62
CA GLY A 43 5.46 7.30 1.63
C GLY A 43 4.82 7.40 3.01
N GLN A 44 3.60 7.92 3.10
CA GLN A 44 2.83 7.99 4.36
C GLN A 44 2.59 6.59 4.94
N ILE A 45 2.16 5.63 4.12
CA ILE A 45 1.91 4.25 4.57
C ILE A 45 3.20 3.60 5.10
N THR A 46 4.32 3.77 4.41
CA THR A 46 5.60 3.23 4.88
C THR A 46 6.14 3.97 6.10
N GLY A 47 5.98 5.30 6.17
CA GLY A 47 6.39 6.12 7.30
C GLY A 47 5.61 5.79 8.58
N ALA A 48 4.35 5.37 8.45
CA ALA A 48 3.53 4.87 9.54
C ALA A 48 3.88 3.42 9.98
N GLY A 49 4.85 2.76 9.35
CA GLY A 49 5.27 1.40 9.71
C GLY A 49 4.36 0.28 9.20
N LEU A 50 3.34 0.58 8.37
CA LEU A 50 2.44 -0.45 7.79
C LEU A 50 3.11 -1.30 6.68
N GLY A 51 4.32 -0.88 6.28
CA GLY A 51 5.21 -1.64 5.43
C GLY A 51 4.95 -1.51 3.93
N PRO A 52 5.90 -1.99 3.11
CA PRO A 52 5.91 -1.72 1.68
C PRO A 52 4.89 -2.55 0.89
N ARG A 53 4.35 -3.63 1.47
CA ARG A 53 3.30 -4.44 0.81
C ARG A 53 1.99 -3.68 0.71
N LEU A 54 1.58 -3.00 1.79
CA LEU A 54 0.38 -2.19 1.78
C LEU A 54 0.56 -0.95 0.89
N ALA A 55 1.70 -0.27 0.97
CA ALA A 55 1.98 0.88 0.10
C ALA A 55 1.85 0.52 -1.39
N ARG A 56 2.37 -0.64 -1.81
CA ARG A 56 2.24 -1.12 -3.21
C ARG A 56 0.80 -1.43 -3.63
N THR A 57 -0.18 -1.40 -2.73
CA THR A 57 -1.61 -1.51 -3.10
C THR A 57 -2.18 -0.21 -3.64
N ILE A 58 -1.55 0.94 -3.35
CA ILE A 58 -1.89 2.23 -3.98
C ILE A 58 -1.51 2.19 -5.45
N ARG A 59 -2.47 2.47 -6.32
CA ARG A 59 -2.38 2.42 -7.77
C ARG A 59 -2.88 3.72 -8.38
N GLN A 60 -2.46 3.93 -9.60
CA GLN A 60 -2.89 5.03 -10.46
C GLN A 60 -3.51 4.40 -11.70
N GLN A 61 -4.62 4.97 -12.17
CA GLN A 61 -5.29 4.58 -13.40
C GLN A 61 -5.61 5.84 -14.19
N ASP A 62 -5.02 5.96 -15.38
CA ASP A 62 -5.19 7.12 -16.24
C ASP A 62 -6.36 6.89 -17.22
N PHE A 63 -7.26 7.86 -17.29
CA PHE A 63 -8.33 7.85 -18.28
C PHE A 63 -7.74 8.00 -19.69
N ARG A 64 -8.20 7.16 -20.63
CA ARG A 64 -7.68 7.11 -22.01
C ARG A 64 -6.14 7.12 -22.06
N ALA A 65 -5.50 6.15 -21.42
CA ALA A 65 -4.04 6.07 -21.27
C ALA A 65 -3.22 6.29 -22.56
N ARG A 66 -3.77 6.00 -23.75
CA ARG A 66 -3.09 6.15 -25.04
C ARG A 66 -3.35 7.45 -25.79
N VAL A 67 -4.38 8.22 -25.41
CA VAL A 67 -4.83 9.39 -26.19
C VAL A 67 -4.78 10.64 -25.31
N PRO A 68 -3.91 11.62 -25.62
CA PRO A 68 -3.93 12.92 -24.97
C PRO A 68 -5.29 13.60 -25.13
N SER A 69 -5.70 14.38 -24.13
CA SER A 69 -6.92 15.18 -24.23
C SER A 69 -6.86 16.38 -23.29
N LEU A 70 -7.62 17.43 -23.62
CA LEU A 70 -7.82 18.57 -22.72
C LEU A 70 -8.60 18.19 -21.45
N ARG A 71 -9.33 17.08 -21.50
CA ARG A 71 -10.09 16.50 -20.38
C ARG A 71 -9.36 15.29 -19.78
N ALA A 72 -8.04 15.40 -19.64
CA ALA A 72 -7.26 14.36 -19.00
C ALA A 72 -7.69 14.18 -17.54
N ALA A 73 -7.80 12.93 -17.12
CA ALA A 73 -8.14 12.55 -15.75
C ALA A 73 -7.32 11.34 -15.32
N SER A 74 -7.02 11.26 -14.03
CA SER A 74 -6.35 10.12 -13.42
C SER A 74 -6.94 9.82 -12.04
N LEU A 75 -7.10 8.55 -11.73
CA LEU A 75 -7.62 8.05 -10.46
C LEU A 75 -6.48 7.42 -9.66
N VAL A 76 -6.28 7.87 -8.44
CA VAL A 76 -5.39 7.23 -7.46
C VAL A 76 -6.24 6.50 -6.43
N TYR A 77 -6.00 5.20 -6.26
CA TYR A 77 -6.84 4.33 -5.42
C TYR A 77 -6.04 3.21 -4.75
N SER A 78 -6.62 2.55 -3.76
CA SER A 78 -6.03 1.38 -3.10
C SER A 78 -6.75 0.09 -3.49
N ARG A 79 -6.00 -0.96 -3.87
CA ARG A 79 -6.54 -2.32 -3.96
C ARG A 79 -6.86 -2.95 -2.60
N ALA A 80 -6.44 -2.31 -1.50
CA ALA A 80 -6.70 -2.74 -0.13
C ALA A 80 -7.43 -1.63 0.65
N ALA A 81 -8.46 -1.05 0.04
CA ALA A 81 -9.20 0.09 0.60
C ALA A 81 -9.70 -0.17 2.03
N THR A 82 -10.25 -1.36 2.31
CA THR A 82 -10.71 -1.74 3.65
C THR A 82 -9.60 -1.70 4.70
N ILE A 83 -8.38 -2.12 4.34
CA ILE A 83 -7.24 -2.10 5.27
C ILE A 83 -6.80 -0.66 5.53
N VAL A 84 -6.64 0.14 4.47
CA VAL A 84 -6.22 1.54 4.60
C VAL A 84 -7.24 2.32 5.42
N HIS A 85 -8.53 2.14 5.14
CA HIS A 85 -9.62 2.80 5.86
C HIS A 85 -9.66 2.38 7.35
N ALA A 86 -9.41 1.12 7.67
CA ALA A 86 -9.34 0.67 9.06
C ALA A 86 -8.28 1.42 9.87
N PHE A 87 -7.10 1.66 9.29
CA PHE A 87 -6.04 2.42 9.95
C PHE A 87 -6.32 3.92 10.00
N ASP A 88 -6.93 4.48 8.96
CA ASP A 88 -7.33 5.90 8.89
C ASP A 88 -8.38 6.25 9.96
N GLN A 89 -9.36 5.37 10.16
CA GLN A 89 -10.43 5.56 11.15
C GLN A 89 -10.06 5.09 12.56
N GLY A 90 -8.89 4.46 12.75
CA GLY A 90 -8.45 3.94 14.04
C GLY A 90 -9.34 2.82 14.62
N VAL A 91 -9.93 1.98 13.77
CA VAL A 91 -10.85 0.93 14.24
C VAL A 91 -10.12 -0.16 15.05
N THR A 92 -10.81 -0.72 16.05
CA THR A 92 -10.26 -1.84 16.83
C THR A 92 -10.21 -3.12 16.00
N ILE A 93 -9.01 -3.64 15.75
CA ILE A 93 -8.79 -4.92 15.06
C ILE A 93 -8.96 -6.07 16.05
N ARG A 94 -9.87 -7.00 15.75
CA ARG A 94 -10.17 -8.17 16.59
C ARG A 94 -9.98 -9.49 15.83
N SER A 95 -9.79 -10.58 16.58
CA SER A 95 -9.78 -11.93 16.01
C SER A 95 -11.15 -12.26 15.39
N LYS A 96 -11.14 -12.97 14.26
CA LYS A 96 -12.36 -13.42 13.57
C LYS A 96 -13.16 -14.44 14.39
N HIS A 97 -12.47 -15.35 15.09
CA HIS A 97 -13.07 -16.51 15.76
C HIS A 97 -13.28 -16.27 17.27
N GLY A 98 -13.19 -15.02 17.73
CA GLY A 98 -13.11 -14.70 19.15
C GLY A 98 -11.70 -14.93 19.72
N PHE A 99 -11.56 -14.73 21.03
CA PHE A 99 -10.28 -14.79 21.76
C PHE A 99 -9.27 -13.68 21.40
N PHE A 100 -8.01 -13.81 21.84
CA PHE A 100 -6.93 -12.85 21.58
C PHE A 100 -6.44 -12.89 20.13
N LEU A 101 -6.10 -11.72 19.58
CA LEU A 101 -5.39 -11.60 18.30
C LEU A 101 -3.91 -11.92 18.51
N ALA A 102 -3.48 -13.08 18.02
CA ALA A 102 -2.06 -13.46 18.10
C ALA A 102 -1.23 -12.66 17.09
N ILE A 103 -0.27 -11.87 17.58
CA ILE A 103 0.72 -11.16 16.79
C ILE A 103 2.07 -11.86 17.00
N PRO A 104 2.62 -12.55 15.99
CA PRO A 104 3.87 -13.27 16.14
C PRO A 104 5.04 -12.29 16.33
N LEU A 105 5.95 -12.64 17.23
CA LEU A 105 7.25 -11.98 17.33
C LEU A 105 8.17 -12.46 16.19
N PRO A 106 9.21 -11.69 15.81
CA PRO A 106 10.16 -12.11 14.77
C PRO A 106 10.73 -13.52 14.98
N ALA A 107 11.00 -13.89 16.25
CA ALA A 107 11.51 -15.20 16.61
C ALA A 107 10.53 -16.36 16.33
N ALA A 108 9.21 -16.12 16.29
CA ALA A 108 8.26 -17.16 15.90
C ALA A 108 8.40 -17.54 14.41
N GLY A 109 9.01 -16.67 13.61
CA GLY A 109 9.09 -16.82 12.16
C GLY A 109 7.81 -16.35 11.46
N ALA A 110 7.94 -16.08 10.15
CA ALA A 110 6.83 -15.53 9.37
C ALA A 110 5.82 -16.59 8.91
N LYS A 111 6.20 -17.88 8.94
CA LYS A 111 5.46 -18.97 8.31
C LYS A 111 5.45 -20.21 9.17
N GLY A 112 4.29 -20.88 9.21
CA GLY A 112 4.13 -22.19 9.82
C GLY A 112 4.35 -23.31 8.82
N LEU A 113 3.93 -24.52 9.20
CA LEU A 113 4.00 -25.72 8.36
C LEU A 113 3.37 -25.45 6.97
N GLY A 114 4.01 -25.94 5.91
CA GLY A 114 3.52 -25.81 4.54
C GLY A 114 3.47 -24.37 4.02
N ASN A 115 4.34 -23.48 4.52
CA ASN A 115 4.44 -22.09 4.06
C ASN A 115 3.19 -21.24 4.37
N THR A 116 2.33 -21.72 5.28
CA THR A 116 1.09 -21.06 5.69
C THR A 116 1.38 -19.89 6.65
N ARG A 117 0.39 -19.00 6.82
CA ARG A 117 0.48 -17.94 7.82
C ARG A 117 0.66 -18.58 9.19
N ILE A 118 1.66 -18.10 9.93
CA ILE A 118 1.90 -18.63 11.27
C ILE A 118 0.72 -18.36 12.20
N THR A 119 0.35 -19.37 12.97
CA THR A 119 -0.66 -19.33 14.03
C THR A 119 -0.05 -19.97 15.28
N PRO A 120 -0.58 -19.70 16.49
CA PRO A 120 -0.07 -20.34 17.70
C PRO A 120 0.04 -21.87 17.56
N GLY A 121 -1.05 -22.55 17.20
CA GLY A 121 -1.01 -24.01 16.97
C GLY A 121 -0.15 -24.42 15.77
N GLY A 122 0.01 -23.56 14.77
CA GLY A 122 0.92 -23.79 13.65
C GLY A 122 2.41 -23.66 14.00
N TRP A 123 2.73 -22.98 15.10
CA TRP A 123 4.08 -22.91 15.67
C TRP A 123 4.33 -24.09 16.63
N GLU A 124 3.34 -24.44 17.47
CA GLU A 124 3.45 -25.55 18.44
C GLU A 124 3.63 -26.92 17.76
N ARG A 125 2.88 -27.20 16.69
CA ARG A 125 2.93 -28.49 15.97
C ARG A 125 4.33 -28.88 15.45
N PRO A 126 5.04 -28.03 14.69
CA PRO A 126 6.36 -28.37 14.15
C PRO A 126 7.47 -28.29 15.21
N THR A 127 7.34 -27.44 16.22
CA THR A 127 8.37 -27.30 17.27
C THR A 127 8.22 -28.35 18.37
N GLY A 128 7.03 -28.92 18.57
CA GLY A 128 6.75 -29.84 19.67
C GLY A 128 6.62 -29.16 21.04
N GLN A 129 6.78 -27.83 21.12
CA GLN A 129 6.61 -27.06 22.34
C GLN A 129 5.23 -26.41 22.40
N ARG A 130 4.62 -26.41 23.58
CA ARG A 130 3.33 -25.74 23.82
C ARG A 130 3.57 -24.30 24.27
N LEU A 131 2.78 -23.38 23.72
CA LEU A 131 2.80 -21.99 24.13
C LEU A 131 1.95 -21.82 25.39
N ARG A 132 2.56 -21.29 26.44
CA ARG A 132 1.88 -20.94 27.69
C ARG A 132 1.30 -19.55 27.60
N PHE A 133 0.02 -19.42 27.95
CA PHE A 133 -0.63 -18.12 28.04
C PHE A 133 -0.27 -17.43 29.35
N VAL A 134 0.23 -16.21 29.26
CA VAL A 134 0.57 -15.36 30.40
C VAL A 134 -0.29 -14.10 30.36
N TYR A 135 -1.25 -14.05 31.27
CA TYR A 135 -2.10 -12.87 31.44
C TYR A 135 -1.30 -11.72 32.07
N ARG A 136 -1.50 -10.50 31.55
CA ARG A 136 -0.92 -9.28 32.12
C ARG A 136 -2.01 -8.24 32.29
N ARG A 137 -2.22 -7.77 33.52
CA ARG A 137 -3.36 -6.89 33.87
C ARG A 137 -3.36 -5.53 33.18
N ARG A 138 -2.18 -4.95 32.90
CA ARG A 138 -2.00 -3.61 32.31
C ARG A 138 -1.20 -3.64 31.00
N SER A 139 -1.08 -4.79 30.36
CA SER A 139 -0.26 -4.97 29.14
C SER A 139 -0.85 -6.07 28.27
N PRO A 140 -0.54 -6.14 26.97
CA PRO A 140 -1.01 -7.23 26.11
C PRO A 140 -0.61 -8.59 26.71
N SER A 141 -1.52 -9.56 26.74
CA SER A 141 -1.19 -10.91 27.18
C SER A 141 -0.16 -11.57 26.25
N LEU A 142 0.62 -12.50 26.77
CA LEU A 142 1.69 -13.18 26.04
C LEU A 142 1.37 -14.65 25.79
N LEU A 143 1.91 -15.17 24.69
CA LEU A 143 2.07 -16.59 24.43
C LEU A 143 3.57 -16.88 24.46
N VAL A 144 4.02 -17.65 25.44
CA VAL A 144 5.44 -17.85 25.76
C VAL A 144 5.81 -19.31 25.53
N ALA A 145 6.92 -19.56 24.86
CA ALA A 145 7.58 -20.86 24.85
C ALA A 145 8.67 -20.83 25.92
N ASP A 146 8.56 -21.66 26.95
CA ASP A 146 9.40 -21.55 28.16
C ASP A 146 10.85 -22.02 27.90
N ASP A 147 11.03 -23.08 27.13
CA ASP A 147 12.35 -23.69 26.86
C ASP A 147 12.78 -23.56 25.39
N ALA A 148 12.33 -22.51 24.70
CA ALA A 148 12.68 -22.30 23.30
C ALA A 148 14.10 -21.74 23.15
N ARG A 149 14.89 -22.35 22.27
CA ARG A 149 16.22 -21.87 21.88
C ARG A 149 16.14 -21.12 20.55
N LEU A 150 16.98 -20.09 20.40
CA LEU A 150 17.11 -19.40 19.11
C LEU A 150 18.11 -20.15 18.22
N SER A 151 17.64 -20.55 17.05
CA SER A 151 18.49 -21.04 15.97
C SER A 151 19.42 -19.95 15.43
N ARG A 152 20.42 -20.33 14.62
CA ARG A 152 21.31 -19.38 13.92
C ARG A 152 20.55 -18.37 13.04
N ALA A 153 19.35 -18.72 12.59
CA ALA A 153 18.47 -17.83 11.82
C ALA A 153 17.64 -16.87 12.69
N GLY A 154 17.82 -16.89 14.02
CA GLY A 154 17.03 -16.09 14.98
C GLY A 154 15.62 -16.62 15.21
N LEU A 155 15.32 -17.84 14.77
CA LEU A 155 14.02 -18.48 14.95
C LEU A 155 14.01 -19.32 16.22
N ALA A 156 12.93 -19.24 16.99
CA ALA A 156 12.66 -20.06 18.15
C ALA A 156 12.39 -21.51 17.72
N GLN A 157 13.13 -22.43 18.31
CA GLN A 157 13.07 -23.88 18.13
C GLN A 157 13.08 -24.55 19.50
N ALA A 158 12.68 -25.81 19.54
CA ALA A 158 12.80 -26.61 20.75
C ALA A 158 14.23 -26.97 21.10
#